data_AF-A0A9E3K3D5-F1
#
_entry.id   AF-A0A9E3K3D5-F1
#
_cell.length_a   1.000
_cell.length_b   1.000
_cell.length_c   1.000
_cell.angle_alpha   90.00
_cell.angle_beta   90.00
_cell.angle_gamma   90.00
#
_symmetry.space_group_name_H-M   'P 1'
#
loop_
_entity.id
_entity.type
_entity.pdbx_description
1 polymer ?
#
loop_
_entity_poly.entity_id
_entity_poly.type
_entity_poly.pdbx_seq_one_letter_code
_entity_poly.pdbx_strand_id
1 'polypeptide(L)'
;MSRRCELTAKGPQVGHKVSHSNIKTKRRFLPNLCNVTFISDALGRNVRLRVSTNAIKSVDHRGGFDAFLLKAKATELSPRALDLKRAIEKKTAAAAPEKKAS
;
A
#
# COMPACT_ATOMS: atom_id res chain seq x y z
N MET A 1 6.49 -6.57 -16.24
CA MET A 1 5.86 -6.28 -14.94
C MET A 1 6.73 -5.32 -14.11
N SER A 2 6.21 -4.14 -13.76
CA SER A 2 6.92 -3.19 -12.88
C SER A 2 6.92 -3.72 -11.44
N ARG A 3 8.10 -3.94 -10.84
CA ARG A 3 8.27 -4.29 -9.41
C ARG A 3 7.98 -3.06 -8.52
N ARG A 4 6.74 -2.61 -8.48
CA ARG A 4 6.26 -1.52 -7.62
C ARG A 4 5.29 -2.05 -6.56
N CYS A 5 5.34 -1.45 -5.37
CA CYS A 5 4.37 -1.70 -4.31
C CYS A 5 3.01 -1.08 -4.65
N GLU A 6 1.93 -1.80 -4.42
CA GLU A 6 0.58 -1.34 -4.72
C GLU A 6 0.02 -0.29 -3.75
N LEU A 7 0.59 -0.19 -2.54
CA LEU A 7 0.13 0.70 -1.46
C LEU A 7 0.97 1.95 -1.23
N THR A 8 2.26 1.93 -1.60
CA THR A 8 3.22 3.00 -1.25
C THR A 8 4.06 3.44 -2.44
N ALA A 9 3.72 3.02 -3.66
CA ALA A 9 4.44 3.28 -4.91
C ALA A 9 5.95 2.94 -4.92
N LYS A 10 6.50 2.31 -3.87
CA LYS A 10 7.92 1.95 -3.75
C LYS A 10 8.35 1.12 -4.95
N GLY A 11 9.28 1.68 -5.74
CA GLY A 11 9.76 1.08 -6.98
C GLY A 11 11.25 0.73 -6.94
N PRO A 12 11.76 0.16 -8.04
CA PRO A 12 13.19 -0.11 -8.18
C PRO A 12 13.97 1.20 -8.26
N GLN A 13 15.09 1.27 -7.56
CA GLN A 13 16.03 2.38 -7.65
C GLN A 13 17.29 1.93 -8.39
N VAL A 14 17.86 2.81 -9.21
CA VAL A 14 19.15 2.57 -9.86
C VAL A 14 20.23 3.30 -9.09
N GLY A 15 21.37 2.66 -8.89
CA GLY A 15 22.55 3.30 -8.32
C GLY A 15 23.82 2.54 -8.66
N HIS A 16 24.86 2.75 -7.86
CA HIS A 16 26.16 2.13 -8.07
C HIS A 16 26.59 1.30 -6.85
N LYS A 17 27.28 0.19 -7.10
CA LYS A 17 28.15 -0.44 -6.12
C LYS A 17 29.52 0.23 -6.27
N VAL A 18 30.01 0.84 -5.20
CA VAL A 18 31.30 1.54 -5.14
C VAL A 18 32.30 0.64 -4.40
N SER A 19 33.45 0.36 -5.02
CA SER A 19 34.54 -0.37 -4.35
C SER A 19 35.37 0.58 -3.48
N HIS A 20 36.28 0.02 -2.67
CA HIS A 20 37.24 0.81 -1.90
C HIS A 20 38.09 1.75 -2.80
N SER A 21 38.44 1.30 -4.01
CA SER A 21 39.12 2.09 -5.04
C SER A 21 38.17 3.00 -5.85
N ASN A 22 36.96 3.26 -5.36
CA ASN A 22 35.92 4.09 -6.02
C ASN A 22 35.47 3.64 -7.42
N ILE A 23 35.65 2.35 -7.77
CA ILE A 23 35.15 1.81 -9.04
C ILE A 23 33.63 1.66 -8.93
N LYS A 24 32.89 2.39 -9.77
CA LYS A 24 31.43 2.44 -9.77
C LYS A 24 30.86 1.44 -10.78
N THR A 25 30.18 0.40 -10.29
CA THR A 25 29.45 -0.56 -11.13
C THR A 25 27.95 -0.33 -11.01
N LYS A 26 27.20 -0.31 -12.11
CA LYS A 26 25.74 -0.08 -12.09
C LYS A 26 25.04 -1.25 -11.39
N ARG A 27 24.13 -0.94 -10.46
CA ARG A 27 23.28 -1.92 -9.76
C ARG A 27 21.85 -1.41 -9.65
N ARG A 28 20.90 -2.34 -9.60
CA ARG A 28 19.49 -2.07 -9.29
C ARG A 28 19.17 -2.49 -7.85
N PHE A 29 18.52 -1.62 -7.10
CA PHE A 29 17.94 -1.89 -5.79
C PHE A 29 16.46 -2.22 -5.96
N LEU A 30 16.07 -3.40 -5.52
CA LEU A 30 14.73 -3.93 -5.72
C LEU A 30 13.98 -3.92 -4.39
N PRO A 31 12.71 -3.47 -4.36
CA PRO A 31 11.91 -3.58 -3.15
C PRO A 31 11.63 -5.06 -2.85
N ASN A 32 11.64 -5.43 -1.56
CA ASN A 32 11.18 -6.74 -1.11
C ASN A 32 9.65 -6.78 -1.18
N LEU A 33 9.11 -7.35 -2.26
CA LEU A 33 7.68 -7.44 -2.54
C LEU A 33 7.16 -8.82 -2.15
N CYS A 34 6.14 -8.84 -1.31
CA CYS A 34 5.44 -10.05 -0.86
C CYS A 34 4.01 -10.04 -1.39
N ASN A 35 3.49 -11.23 -1.70
CA ASN A 35 2.06 -11.42 -1.99
C ASN A 35 1.34 -11.63 -0.66
N VAL A 36 0.53 -10.66 -0.24
CA VAL A 36 -0.17 -10.72 1.04
C VAL A 36 -1.66 -10.51 0.82
N THR A 37 -2.47 -11.22 1.60
CA THR A 37 -3.92 -11.06 1.62
C THR A 37 -4.29 -10.19 2.80
N PHE A 38 -4.96 -9.07 2.53
CA PHE A 38 -5.56 -8.21 3.55
C PHE A 38 -7.05 -8.53 3.67
N ILE A 39 -7.55 -8.49 4.89
CA ILE A 39 -8.99 -8.59 5.19
C ILE A 39 -9.51 -7.15 5.29
N SER A 40 -10.56 -6.84 4.55
CA SER A 40 -11.25 -5.55 4.61
C SER A 40 -12.58 -5.74 5.31
N ASP A 41 -12.75 -5.09 6.46
CA ASP A 41 -13.96 -5.19 7.28
C ASP A 41 -15.10 -4.37 6.67
N ALA A 42 -14.78 -3.19 6.09
CA ALA A 42 -15.77 -2.33 5.44
C ALA A 42 -16.38 -2.98 4.18
N LEU A 43 -15.60 -3.81 3.47
CA LEU A 43 -16.04 -4.49 2.26
C LEU A 43 -16.42 -5.96 2.48
N GLY A 44 -16.07 -6.54 3.63
CA GLY A 44 -16.29 -7.97 3.94
C GLY A 44 -15.57 -8.92 2.98
N ARG A 45 -14.44 -8.51 2.40
CA ARG A 45 -13.72 -9.30 1.38
C ARG A 45 -12.22 -9.35 1.59
N ASN A 46 -11.64 -10.44 1.13
CA ASN A 46 -10.19 -10.64 1.11
C ASN A 46 -9.59 -10.03 -0.16
N VAL A 47 -8.59 -9.17 0.00
CA VAL A 47 -7.89 -8.52 -1.11
C VAL A 47 -6.44 -8.98 -1.12
N ARG A 48 -6.05 -9.67 -2.20
CA ARG A 48 -4.67 -10.07 -2.43
C ARG A 48 -3.91 -8.98 -3.18
N LEU A 49 -2.84 -8.46 -2.59
CA LEU A 49 -2.03 -7.37 -3.14
C LEU A 49 -0.54 -7.71 -3.12
N ARG A 50 0.21 -7.07 -4.02
CA ARG A 50 1.68 -7.10 -4.05
C ARG A 50 2.25 -5.91 -3.30
N VAL A 51 2.77 -6.17 -2.11
CA VAL A 51 3.08 -5.13 -1.14
C VAL A 51 4.50 -5.28 -0.64
N SER A 52 5.18 -4.15 -0.43
CA SER A 52 6.51 -4.14 0.19
C SER A 52 6.41 -4.43 1.69
N THR A 53 7.41 -5.08 2.28
CA THR A 53 7.45 -5.35 3.74
C THR A 53 7.24 -4.11 4.61
N ASN A 54 7.83 -2.98 4.22
CA ASN A 54 7.62 -1.69 4.91
C ASN A 54 6.16 -1.21 4.87
N ALA A 55 5.43 -1.53 3.80
CA ALA A 55 4.02 -1.15 3.69
C ALA A 55 3.14 -2.05 4.57
N ILE A 56 3.48 -3.34 4.73
CA ILE A 56 2.81 -4.23 5.71
C ILE A 56 2.92 -3.62 7.11
N LYS A 57 4.14 -3.30 7.55
CA LYS A 57 4.38 -2.65 8.85
C LYS A 57 3.59 -1.34 9.00
N SER A 58 3.41 -0.59 7.91
CA SER A 58 2.65 0.67 7.93
C SER A 58 1.14 0.45 8.04
N VAL A 59 0.62 -0.64 7.46
CA VAL A 59 -0.79 -1.04 7.59
C VAL A 59 -1.07 -1.44 9.04
N ASP A 60 -0.20 -2.27 9.63
CA ASP A 60 -0.35 -2.71 11.02
C ASP A 60 -0.29 -1.52 12.00
N HIS A 61 0.68 -0.62 11.80
CA HIS A 61 0.81 0.59 12.63
C HIS A 61 -0.40 1.53 12.51
N ARG A 62 -1.13 1.51 11.40
CA ARG A 62 -2.34 2.34 11.22
C ARG A 62 -3.61 1.66 11.74
N GLY A 63 -3.52 0.44 12.27
CA GLY A 63 -4.64 -0.29 12.86
C GLY A 63 -5.52 -0.98 11.82
N GLY A 64 -4.97 -1.38 10.66
CA GLY A 64 -5.69 -2.19 9.68
C GLY A 64 -5.68 -1.63 8.26
N PHE A 65 -6.15 -2.46 7.32
CA PHE A 65 -6.10 -2.19 5.89
C PHE A 65 -7.01 -1.02 5.49
N ASP A 66 -8.25 -1.00 5.99
CA ASP A 66 -9.23 0.03 5.65
C ASP A 66 -8.82 1.41 6.21
N ALA A 67 -8.35 1.43 7.47
CA ALA A 67 -7.82 2.63 8.11
C ALA A 67 -6.58 3.18 7.37
N PHE A 68 -5.72 2.31 6.85
CA PHE A 68 -4.59 2.71 6.02
C PHE A 68 -5.05 3.37 4.72
N LEU A 69 -6.03 2.80 4.02
CA LEU A 69 -6.51 3.31 2.73
C LEU A 69 -7.24 4.65 2.85
N LEU A 70 -8.03 4.85 3.91
CA LEU A 70 -8.70 6.13 4.18
C LEU A 70 -7.68 7.27 4.36
N LYS A 71 -6.56 7.00 5.06
CA LYS A 71 -5.50 7.99 5.31
C LYS A 71 -4.48 8.11 4.19
N ALA A 72 -4.40 7.14 3.28
CA ALA A 72 -3.41 7.12 2.21
C ALA A 72 -3.70 8.17 1.13
N LYS A 73 -2.64 8.76 0.57
CA LYS A 73 -2.72 9.72 -0.54
C LYS A 73 -2.95 9.00 -1.86
N ALA A 74 -3.78 9.58 -2.73
CA ALA A 74 -4.12 9.00 -4.03
C ALA A 74 -2.90 8.82 -4.96
N THR A 75 -1.86 9.65 -4.80
CA THR A 75 -0.65 9.62 -5.62
C THR A 75 0.25 8.41 -5.34
N GLU A 76 0.14 7.80 -4.16
CA GLU A 76 0.99 6.69 -3.72
C GLU A 76 0.35 5.32 -3.98
N LEU A 77 -0.95 5.30 -4.28
CA LEU A 77 -1.74 4.11 -4.49
C LEU A 77 -1.69 3.67 -5.96
N SER A 78 -1.67 2.36 -6.17
CA SER A 78 -1.89 1.78 -7.51
C SER A 78 -3.34 1.99 -7.97
N PRO A 79 -3.63 1.90 -9.28
CA PRO A 79 -4.99 2.03 -9.80
C PRO A 79 -6.00 1.10 -9.09
N ARG A 80 -5.60 -0.17 -8.87
CA ARG A 80 -6.43 -1.13 -8.14
C ARG A 80 -6.69 -0.68 -6.70
N ALA A 81 -5.68 -0.14 -6.02
CA ALA A 81 -5.82 0.32 -4.64
C ALA A 81 -6.65 1.62 -4.54
N LEU A 82 -6.64 2.47 -5.58
CA LEU A 82 -7.55 3.62 -5.68
C LEU A 82 -9.01 3.19 -5.81
N ASP A 83 -9.29 2.15 -6.61
CA ASP A 83 -10.64 1.60 -6.74
C ASP A 83 -11.14 1.03 -5.41
N LEU A 84 -10.27 0.35 -4.66
CA LEU A 84 -10.57 -0.12 -3.31
C LEU A 84 -10.88 1.02 -2.36
N LYS A 85 -10.06 2.08 -2.38
CA LYS A 85 -10.28 3.27 -1.54
C LYS A 85 -11.64 3.90 -1.81
N ARG A 86 -12.00 4.12 -3.08
CA ARG A 86 -13.31 4.66 -3.48
C ARG A 86 -14.46 3.75 -3.04
N ALA A 87 -14.29 2.43 -3.15
CA ALA A 87 -15.29 1.47 -2.71
C ALA A 87 -15.50 1.50 -1.19
N ILE A 88 -14.42 1.65 -0.41
CA ILE A 88 -14.48 1.80 1.05
C ILE A 88 -15.18 3.12 1.39
N GLU A 89 -14.76 4.25 0.82
CA GLU A 89 -15.39 5.56 1.07
C GLU A 89 -16.89 5.54 0.80
N LYS A 90 -17.32 4.92 -0.31
CA LYS A 90 -18.74 4.76 -0.65
C LYS A 90 -19.49 3.90 0.38
N LYS A 91 -18.90 2.80 0.83
CA LYS A 91 -19.50 1.90 1.82
C LYS A 91 -19.55 2.52 3.21
N THR A 92 -18.49 3.21 3.63
CA THR A 92 -18.44 3.92 4.92
C THR A 92 -19.45 5.06 4.95
N ALA A 93 -19.62 5.81 3.84
CA ALA A 93 -20.65 6.84 3.74
C ALA A 93 -22.08 6.28 3.80
N ALA A 94 -22.32 5.10 3.22
CA ALA A 94 -23.62 4.41 3.31
C ALA A 94 -23.89 3.77 4.68
N ALA A 95 -22.84 3.47 5.44
CA ALA A 95 -22.90 2.83 6.76
C ALA A 95 -22.88 3.84 7.93
N ALA A 96 -23.20 5.11 7.70
CA ALA A 96 -23.46 6.07 8.77
C ALA A 96 -24.95 6.07 9.14
N PRO A 97 -25.42 5.23 10.09
CA PRO A 97 -26.71 5.44 10.71
C PRO A 97 -26.61 6.63 11.67
N GLU A 98 -27.58 7.52 11.55
CA GLU A 98 -28.09 8.50 12.51
C GLU A 98 -27.33 8.62 13.84
N LYS A 99 -26.77 9.82 14.07
CA LYS A 99 -26.50 10.30 15.42
C LYS A 99 -27.78 10.18 16.24
N LYS A 100 -27.89 9.16 17.11
CA LYS A 100 -28.85 9.17 18.21
C LYS A 100 -28.47 10.35 19.12
N ALA A 101 -29.22 11.44 18.98
CA ALA A 101 -29.31 12.46 20.01
C ALA A 101 -29.98 11.80 21.22
N SER A 102 -29.31 11.80 22.37
CA SER A 102 -29.84 11.50 23.69
C SER A 102 -29.03 12.33 24.68
#